data_AF-A0A1G6LKR1-F1
#
_entry.id   AF-A0A1G6LKR1-F1
#
_cell.length_a   1.000
_cell.length_b   1.000
_cell.length_c   1.000
_cell.angle_alpha   90.00
_cell.angle_beta   90.00
_cell.angle_gamma   90.00
#
_symmetry.space_group_name_H-M   'P 1'
#
loop_
_entity.id
_entity.type
_entity.pdbx_description
1 polymer ?
#
loop_
_entity_poly.entity_id
_entity_poly.type
_entity_poly.pdbx_seq_one_letter_code
_entity_poly.pdbx_strand_id
1 'polypeptide(L)'
;MSIWLRHYGNVPKSLNYPQISLYESIRQSCLKYEDQIAFTYFGNTITYAKLLYYIDKFAMYLKEIGIDQKSTVSLILPTRPQAVIAFYAINKNRCYSKLYSSFIQ
;
A
#
# COMPACT_ATOMS: atom_id res chain seq x y z
N MET A 1 3.50 14.84 -25.25
CA MET A 1 2.15 14.96 -24.65
C MET A 1 1.40 13.67 -24.91
N SER A 2 0.76 13.07 -23.90
CA SER A 2 0.13 11.74 -23.96
C SER A 2 -1.09 11.70 -24.90
N ILE A 3 -1.12 10.71 -25.79
CA ILE A 3 -2.15 10.52 -26.84
C ILE A 3 -3.59 10.44 -26.29
N TRP A 4 -3.73 9.99 -25.05
CA TRP A 4 -5.00 9.76 -24.34
C TRP A 4 -5.79 11.04 -24.02
N LEU A 5 -5.10 12.16 -23.79
CA LEU A 5 -5.74 13.44 -23.47
C LEU A 5 -6.56 14.01 -24.63
N ARG A 6 -6.37 13.50 -25.86
CA ARG A 6 -7.10 13.94 -27.05
C ARG A 6 -8.54 13.39 -27.10
N HIS A 7 -8.83 12.33 -26.33
CA HIS A 7 -10.13 11.69 -26.25
C HIS A 7 -10.93 12.09 -25.00
N TYR A 8 -10.29 12.74 -24.02
CA TYR A 8 -10.99 13.35 -22.90
C TYR A 8 -11.59 14.67 -23.40
N GLY A 9 -12.93 14.72 -23.51
CA GLY A 9 -13.69 15.89 -23.95
C GLY A 9 -13.55 17.08 -23.00
N ASN A 10 -14.63 17.50 -22.35
CA ASN A 10 -14.62 18.70 -21.50
C ASN A 10 -14.24 18.44 -20.03
N VAL A 11 -13.43 17.41 -19.76
CA VAL A 11 -13.04 17.03 -18.41
C VAL A 11 -11.75 17.78 -18.03
N PRO A 12 -11.68 18.41 -16.83
CA PRO A 12 -10.47 19.10 -16.40
C PRO A 12 -9.28 18.13 -16.40
N LYS A 13 -8.20 18.54 -17.08
CA LYS A 13 -6.98 17.72 -17.27
C LYS A 13 -6.23 17.44 -15.97
N SER A 14 -6.52 18.21 -14.92
CA SER A 14 -5.99 18.04 -13.58
C SER A 14 -7.11 18.22 -12.56
N LEU A 15 -7.31 17.22 -11.70
CA LEU A 15 -8.08 17.38 -10.47
C LEU A 15 -7.12 17.80 -9.36
N ASN A 16 -7.64 18.50 -8.35
CA ASN A 16 -6.89 18.75 -7.12
C ASN A 16 -6.79 17.44 -6.34
N TYR A 17 -5.69 16.72 -6.54
CA TYR A 17 -5.37 15.54 -5.77
C TYR A 17 -4.71 15.96 -4.46
N PRO A 18 -5.07 15.34 -3.33
CA PRO A 18 -4.36 15.58 -2.08
C PRO A 18 -2.90 15.16 -2.23
N GLN A 19 -1.97 16.03 -1.83
CA GLN A 19 -0.53 15.73 -1.80
C GLN A 19 -0.18 14.87 -0.58
N ILE A 20 -0.84 13.72 -0.44
CA ILE A 20 -0.59 12.75 0.61
C ILE A 20 0.05 11.51 0.02
N SER A 21 0.93 10.87 0.78
CA SER A 21 1.48 9.58 0.41
C SER A 21 0.40 8.50 0.47
N LEU A 22 0.58 7.44 -0.31
CA LEU A 22 -0.32 6.29 -0.29
C LEU A 22 -0.44 5.67 1.11
N TYR A 23 0.63 5.71 1.88
CA TYR A 23 0.64 5.28 3.27
C TYR A 23 -0.21 6.20 4.18
N GLU A 24 -0.13 7.52 4.00
CA GLU A 24 -0.96 8.46 4.78
C GLU A 24 -2.45 8.28 4.48
N SER A 25 -2.81 8.04 3.23
CA SER A 25 -4.20 7.78 2.84
C SER A 25 -4.76 6.53 3.52
N ILE A 26 -3.98 5.43 3.56
CA ILE A 26 -4.44 4.21 4.25
C ILE A 26 -4.44 4.41 5.76
N ARG A 27 -3.45 5.10 6.33
CA ARG A 27 -3.37 5.39 7.77
C ARG A 27 -4.58 6.20 8.24
N GLN A 28 -4.97 7.23 7.52
CA GLN A 28 -6.18 8.02 7.82
C GLN A 28 -7.44 7.16 7.77
N SER A 29 -7.54 6.27 6.79
CA SER A 29 -8.67 5.35 6.67
C SER A 29 -8.70 4.34 7.83
N CYS A 30 -7.53 3.81 8.23
CA CYS A 30 -7.41 2.91 9.37
C CYS A 30 -7.84 3.58 10.68
N LEU A 31 -7.41 4.83 10.91
CA LEU A 31 -7.77 5.61 12.11
C LEU A 31 -9.25 6.01 12.13
N LYS A 32 -9.87 6.18 10.96
CA LYS A 32 -11.30 6.53 10.88
C LYS A 32 -12.21 5.33 11.15
N TYR A 33 -11.77 4.13 10.80
CA TYR A 33 -12.58 2.91 10.84
C TYR A 33 -11.88 1.78 11.63
N GLU A 34 -11.27 2.11 12.77
CA GLU A 34 -10.41 1.22 13.55
C GLU A 34 -11.04 -0.15 13.88
N ASP A 35 -12.32 -0.13 14.26
CA ASP A 35 -13.09 -1.31 14.66
C ASP A 35 -13.70 -2.07 13.48
N GLN A 36 -13.62 -1.54 12.25
CA GLN A 36 -14.14 -2.24 11.08
C GLN A 36 -13.21 -3.35 10.62
N ILE A 37 -13.79 -4.39 10.03
CA ILE A 37 -13.07 -5.53 9.47
C ILE A 37 -12.40 -5.06 8.16
N ALA A 38 -11.08 -5.13 8.11
CA ALA A 38 -10.31 -4.81 6.92
C ALA A 38 -10.30 -5.98 5.94
N PHE A 39 -9.97 -7.19 6.41
CA PHE A 39 -9.95 -8.39 5.56
C PHE A 39 -10.41 -9.63 6.34
N THR A 40 -11.08 -10.53 5.62
CA THR A 40 -11.42 -11.88 6.08
C THR A 40 -10.68 -12.88 5.22
N TYR A 41 -9.80 -13.69 5.80
CA TYR A 41 -8.99 -14.67 5.08
C TYR A 41 -8.98 -16.00 5.83
N PHE A 42 -9.46 -17.08 5.19
CA PHE A 42 -9.59 -18.42 5.78
C PHE A 42 -10.23 -18.43 7.19
N GLY A 43 -11.35 -17.72 7.35
CA GLY A 43 -12.08 -17.66 8.62
C GLY A 43 -11.45 -16.73 9.68
N ASN A 44 -10.26 -16.18 9.44
CA ASN A 44 -9.67 -15.15 10.31
C ASN A 44 -10.04 -13.75 9.81
N THR A 45 -10.67 -12.97 10.68
CA THR A 45 -10.98 -11.56 10.47
C THR A 45 -9.93 -10.67 11.13
N ILE A 46 -9.42 -9.70 10.37
CA ILE A 46 -8.47 -8.69 10.86
C ILE A 46 -9.13 -7.32 10.77
N THR A 47 -9.09 -6.54 11.85
CA THR A 47 -9.59 -5.16 11.89
C THR A 47 -8.58 -4.17 11.30
N TYR A 48 -9.05 -2.97 10.93
CA TYR A 48 -8.16 -1.90 10.47
C TYR A 48 -7.10 -1.51 11.51
N ALA A 49 -7.43 -1.52 12.80
CA ALA A 49 -6.47 -1.30 13.87
C ALA A 49 -5.32 -2.33 13.85
N LYS A 50 -5.67 -3.62 13.73
CA LYS A 50 -4.66 -4.71 13.64
C LYS A 50 -3.85 -4.62 12.36
N LEU A 51 -4.49 -4.27 11.24
CA LEU A 51 -3.79 -4.05 9.97
C LEU A 51 -2.71 -2.98 10.11
N LEU A 52 -3.06 -1.82 10.67
CA LEU A 52 -2.12 -0.72 10.87
C LEU A 52 -0.96 -1.14 11.79
N TYR A 53 -1.25 -1.85 12.88
CA TYR A 53 -0.25 -2.41 13.77
C TYR A 53 0.75 -3.33 13.03
N TYR A 54 0.28 -4.23 12.17
CA TYR A 54 1.16 -5.11 11.40
C TYR A 54 2.01 -4.35 10.37
N ILE A 55 1.43 -3.35 9.70
CA ILE A 55 2.16 -2.49 8.76
C ILE A 55 3.29 -1.76 9.50
N ASP A 56 2.99 -1.19 10.66
CA ASP A 56 3.95 -0.42 11.45
C ASP A 56 5.08 -1.30 11.97
N LYS A 57 4.73 -2.48 12.51
CA LYS A 57 5.71 -3.45 13.01
C LYS A 57 6.63 -3.95 11.90
N PHE A 58 6.07 -4.28 10.73
CA PHE A 58 6.86 -4.74 9.61
C PHE A 58 7.76 -3.64 9.05
N ALA A 59 7.27 -2.40 8.95
CA ALA A 59 8.08 -1.26 8.52
C ALA A 59 9.26 -0.99 9.48
N MET A 60 9.06 -1.15 10.78
CA MET A 60 10.13 -1.04 11.78
C MET A 60 11.18 -2.14 11.60
N TYR A 61 10.73 -3.38 11.44
CA TYR A 61 11.63 -4.51 11.17
C TYR A 61 12.45 -4.31 9.88
N LEU A 62 11.83 -3.79 8.80
CA LEU A 62 12.54 -3.46 7.56
C LEU A 62 13.67 -2.42 7.79
N LYS A 63 13.45 -1.45 8.69
CA LYS A 63 14.51 -0.50 9.06
C LYS A 63 15.62 -1.15 9.87
N GLU A 64 15.28 -2.04 10.79
CA GLU A 64 16.27 -2.76 11.61
C GLU A 64 17.21 -3.63 10.76
N ILE A 65 16.70 -4.23 9.68
CA ILE A 65 17.53 -5.00 8.73
C ILE A 65 18.30 -4.12 7.73
N GLY A 66 18.22 -2.79 7.84
CA GLY A 66 18.98 -1.85 7.02
C GLY A 66 18.35 -1.48 5.68
N ILE A 67 17.05 -1.74 5.47
CA ILE A 67 16.34 -1.26 4.27
C ILE A 67 15.96 0.21 4.48
N ASP A 68 16.55 1.08 3.66
CA ASP A 68 16.33 2.53 3.69
C ASP A 68 15.65 3.03 2.40
N GLN A 69 15.34 4.32 2.33
CA GLN A 69 14.56 4.96 1.25
C GLN A 69 15.12 4.73 -0.17
N LYS A 70 16.42 4.45 -0.29
CA LYS A 70 17.08 4.17 -1.58
C LYS A 70 17.06 2.70 -1.98
N SER A 71 16.62 1.82 -1.08
CA SER A 71 16.55 0.38 -1.34
C SER A 71 15.32 0.05 -2.18
N THR A 72 15.53 -0.75 -3.23
CA THR A 72 14.44 -1.30 -4.04
C THR A 72 14.07 -2.66 -3.48
N VAL A 73 12.80 -2.84 -3.11
CA VAL A 73 12.30 -4.10 -2.54
C VAL A 73 11.32 -4.74 -3.51
N SER A 74 11.61 -5.97 -3.91
CA SER A 74 10.70 -6.79 -4.72
C SER A 74 9.82 -7.63 -3.81
N LEU A 75 8.50 -7.49 -3.96
CA LEU A 75 7.53 -8.33 -3.27
C LEU A 75 7.12 -9.48 -4.19
N ILE A 76 7.49 -10.70 -3.78
CA ILE A 76 7.12 -11.95 -4.46
C ILE A 76 6.22 -12.72 -3.49
N LEU A 77 4.95 -12.36 -3.48
CA LEU A 77 3.93 -12.96 -2.62
C LEU A 77 2.66 -13.20 -3.43
N PRO A 78 1.95 -14.31 -3.18
CA PRO A 78 0.59 -14.47 -3.69
C PRO A 78 -0.32 -13.39 -3.08
N THR A 79 -1.48 -13.15 -3.71
CA THR A 79 -2.50 -12.17 -3.30
C THR A 79 -3.15 -12.55 -1.96
N ARG A 80 -2.40 -12.42 -0.87
CA ARG A 80 -2.83 -12.65 0.51
C ARG A 80 -2.73 -11.36 1.32
N PRO A 81 -3.39 -11.27 2.49
CA PRO A 81 -3.31 -10.09 3.36
C PRO A 81 -1.87 -9.68 3.72
N GLN A 82 -0.94 -10.64 3.79
CA GLN A 82 0.47 -10.35 4.05
C GLN A 82 1.13 -9.53 2.93
N ALA A 83 0.74 -9.73 1.67
CA ALA A 83 1.24 -8.94 0.55
C ALA A 83 0.80 -7.47 0.66
N VAL A 84 -0.43 -7.24 1.12
CA VAL A 84 -0.98 -5.90 1.37
C VAL A 84 -0.21 -5.21 2.51
N ILE A 85 0.02 -5.91 3.62
CA ILE A 85 0.81 -5.41 4.76
C ILE A 85 2.22 -5.02 4.31
N ALA A 86 2.90 -5.91 3.56
CA ALA A 86 4.25 -5.68 3.09
C ALA A 86 4.34 -4.50 2.12
N PHE A 87 3.36 -4.37 1.22
CA PHE A 87 3.29 -3.25 0.28
C PHE A 87 3.17 -1.90 1.01
N TYR A 88 2.27 -1.76 1.98
CA TYR A 88 2.12 -0.51 2.71
C TYR A 88 3.30 -0.20 3.64
N ALA A 89 3.94 -1.23 4.21
CA ALA A 89 5.13 -1.04 5.05
C ALA A 89 6.33 -0.49 4.24
N ILE A 90 6.52 -0.97 3.01
CA ILE A 90 7.57 -0.46 2.11
C ILE A 90 7.27 0.98 1.70
N ASN A 91 6.00 1.29 1.39
CA ASN A 91 5.56 2.66 1.08
C ASN A 91 5.77 3.61 2.27
N LYS A 92 5.56 3.16 3.51
CA LYS A 92 5.84 3.95 4.73
C LYS A 92 7.31 4.36 4.83
N ASN A 93 8.22 3.45 4.49
CA ASN A 93 9.66 3.71 4.50
C ASN A 93 10.12 4.50 3.26
N ARG A 94 9.20 5.00 2.41
CA ARG A 94 9.46 5.72 1.15
C ARG A 94 10.36 4.95 0.18
N CYS A 95 10.36 3.63 0.29
CA CYS A 95 11.11 2.74 -0.59
C CYS A 95 10.30 2.45 -1.87
N TYR A 96 10.99 2.21 -2.98
CA TYR A 96 10.34 1.77 -4.21
C TYR A 96 9.94 0.30 -4.10
N SER A 97 8.64 0.01 -4.27
CA SER A 97 8.10 -1.35 -4.30
C SER A 97 7.85 -1.80 -5.73
N LYS A 98 8.28 -3.01 -6.08
CA LYS A 98 7.83 -3.71 -7.29
C LYS A 98 7.03 -4.94 -6.87
N LEU A 99 5.77 -4.97 -7.26
CA LEU A 99 4.87 -6.11 -7.05
C LEU A 99 5.02 -7.08 -8.22
N TYR A 100 5.54 -8.28 -7.95
CA TYR A 100 5.55 -9.37 -8.91
C TYR A 100 4.48 -10.39 -8.48
N SER A 101 3.38 -10.44 -9.23
CA SER A 101 2.36 -11.47 -9.05
C SER A 101 2.82 -12.76 -9.72
N SER A 102 3.05 -13.82 -8.95
CA SER A 102 3.53 -15.12 -9.46
C SER A 102 2.44 -15.96 -10.16
N PHE A 103 1.47 -15.33 -10.82
CA PHE A 103 0.35 -16.00 -11.52
C PHE A 103 0.44 -15.91 -13.06
N ILE A 104 1.65 -15.90 -13.61
CA ILE A 104 1.86 -16.17 -15.04
C ILE A 104 2.91 -17.26 -15.14
N GLN A 105 2.44 -18.51 -15.09
CA GLN A 105 3.09 -19.67 -15.69
C GLN A 105 2.03 -20.40 -16.50
#